data_AF-A0A939SUK0-F1
#
_entry.id   AF-A0A939SUK0-F1
#
_cell.length_a   1.000
_cell.length_b   1.000
_cell.length_c   1.000
_cell.angle_alpha   90.00
_cell.angle_beta   90.00
_cell.angle_gamma   90.00
#
_symmetry.space_group_name_H-M   'P 1'
#
loop_
_entity.id
_entity.type
_entity.pdbx_description
1 polymer ?
#
loop_
_entity_poly.entity_id
_entity_poly.type
_entity_poly.pdbx_seq_one_letter_code
_entity_poly.pdbx_strand_id
1 'polypeptide(L)' 'MESLTSFVGVDGTNPALNSARLQINLKPLDERDDRVQTVISRLQQAVDGVPGVALYLQPTQT' A
#
# COMPACT_ATOMS: atom_id res chain seq x y z
N MET A 1 0.84 1.37 -11.99
CA MET A 1 -0.05 2.02 -11.01
C MET A 1 -1.23 2.60 -11.78
N GLU A 2 -2.45 2.33 -11.33
CA GLU A 2 -3.67 2.84 -11.96
C GLU A 2 -4.29 3.96 -11.13
N SER A 3 -4.40 3.76 -9.81
CA SER A 3 -4.76 4.83 -8.88
C SER A 3 -4.19 4.60 -7.49
N LEU A 4 -3.97 5.69 -6.75
CA LEU A 4 -3.57 5.70 -5.35
C LEU A 4 -4.64 6.46 -4.55
N THR A 5 -5.21 5.80 -3.55
CA THR A 5 -6.09 6.43 -2.56
C THR A 5 -5.43 6.34 -1.19
N SER A 6 -5.21 7.48 -0.54
CA SER A 6 -4.59 7.55 0.78
C SER A 6 -5.59 8.05 1.84
N PHE A 7 -5.77 7.29 2.90
CA PHE A 7 -6.52 7.67 4.09
C PHE A 7 -5.52 7.94 5.23
N VAL A 8 -5.45 9.20 5.68
CA VAL A 8 -4.55 9.65 6.76
C VAL A 8 -5.40 10.29 7.86
N GLY A 9 -5.26 9.83 9.10
CA GLY A 9 -5.98 10.35 10.26
C GLY A 9 -7.02 9.40 10.86
N VAL A 10 -7.72 9.87 11.90
CA VAL A 10 -8.72 9.12 12.67
C VAL A 10 -10.06 9.13 11.91
N ASP A 11 -10.45 7.97 11.40
CA ASP A 11 -11.79 7.70 10.89
C ASP A 11 -12.32 6.41 11.54
N GLY A 12 -13.51 5.94 11.19
CA GLY A 12 -14.08 4.69 11.74
C GLY A 12 -13.20 3.44 11.54
N THR A 13 -12.13 3.54 10.75
CA THR A 13 -11.21 2.46 10.37
C THR A 13 -9.80 2.63 10.94
N ASN A 14 -9.39 3.85 11.32
CA ASN A 14 -8.09 4.17 11.93
C ASN A 14 -8.23 4.54 13.42
N PRO A 15 -8.01 3.60 14.35
CA PRO A 15 -8.20 3.85 15.78
C PRO A 15 -7.11 4.71 16.43
N ALA A 16 -6.02 5.04 15.73
CA ALA A 16 -4.91 5.82 16.28
C ALA A 16 -4.40 6.90 15.30
N LEU A 17 -3.96 8.04 15.83
CA LEU A 17 -3.47 9.19 15.06
C LEU A 17 -2.21 8.86 14.23
N ASN A 18 -1.44 7.85 14.63
CA ASN A 18 -0.20 7.43 13.99
C ASN A 18 -0.37 6.28 12.98
N SER A 19 -1.60 5.91 12.64
CA SER A 19 -1.90 4.92 11.59
C SER A 19 -2.49 5.60 10.36
N ALA A 20 -2.09 5.12 9.18
CA ALA A 20 -2.66 5.51 7.89
C ALA A 20 -2.97 4.24 7.08
N ARG A 21 -4.03 4.29 6.26
CA ARG A 21 -4.40 3.20 5.35
C ARG A 21 -4.26 3.65 3.91
N LEU A 22 -3.54 2.88 3.12
CA LEU A 22 -3.33 3.13 1.70
C LEU A 22 -4.06 2.05 0.91
N GLN A 23 -4.90 2.46 -0.04
CA GLN A 23 -5.45 1.56 -1.05
C GLN A 23 -4.76 1.85 -2.38
N ILE A 24 -4.10 0.83 -2.91
CA ILE A 24 -3.28 0.91 -4.12
C ILE A 24 -3.95 0.06 -5.18
N ASN A 25 -4.54 0.69 -6.19
CA ASN A 25 -5.10 -0.03 -7.33
C ASN A 25 -4.01 -0.19 -8.40
N LEU A 26 -3.70 -1.43 -8.69
CA LEU A 26 -2.79 -1.80 -9.76
C LEU A 26 -3.60 -1.95 -11.04
N LYS A 27 -3.01 -1.53 -12.18
CA LYS A 27 -3.53 -1.78 -13.54
C LYS A 27 -4.00 -3.22 -13.70
N PRO A 28 -4.87 -3.62 -14.61
CA PRO A 28 -5.19 -5.04 -14.86
C PRO A 28 -3.95 -5.95 -15.03
N LEU A 29 -4.03 -7.25 -14.69
CA LEU A 29 -2.86 -8.16 -14.67
C LEU A 29 -2.28 -8.40 -16.08
N ASP A 30 -3.13 -8.43 -17.09
CA ASP A 30 -2.81 -8.48 -18.51
C ASP A 30 -2.09 -7.22 -19.02
N GLU A 31 -2.22 -6.10 -18.31
CA GLU A 31 -1.49 -4.86 -18.58
C GLU A 31 -0.25 -4.68 -17.69
N ARG A 32 0.16 -5.73 -16.95
CA ARG A 32 1.28 -5.70 -16.01
C ARG A 32 2.37 -6.69 -16.40
N ASP A 33 3.60 -6.19 -16.50
CA ASP A 33 4.81 -7.03 -16.58
C ASP A 33 5.14 -7.68 -15.23
N ASP A 34 4.81 -6.99 -14.13
CA ASP A 34 5.15 -7.40 -12.76
C ASP A 34 3.96 -8.00 -12.01
N ARG A 35 4.21 -9.11 -11.31
CA ARG A 35 3.23 -9.70 -10.37
C ARG A 35 3.15 -8.90 -9.08
N VAL A 36 2.03 -9.07 -8.36
CA VAL A 36 1.75 -8.34 -7.11
C VAL A 36 2.86 -8.46 -6.06
N GLN A 37 3.55 -9.62 -5.98
CA GLN A 37 4.66 -9.83 -5.05
C GLN A 37 5.87 -8.94 -5.36
N THR A 38 6.16 -8.70 -6.64
CA THR A 38 7.22 -7.77 -7.05
C THR A 38 6.89 -6.35 -6.63
N VAL A 39 5.63 -5.94 -6.79
CA VAL A 39 5.16 -4.62 -6.36
C VAL A 39 5.25 -4.45 -4.84
N ILE A 40 4.81 -5.46 -4.08
CA ILE A 40 4.91 -5.48 -2.62
C ILE A 40 6.37 -5.33 -2.16
N SER A 41 7.28 -6.09 -2.78
CA SER A 41 8.71 -6.04 -2.43
C SER A 41 9.31 -4.65 -2.66
N ARG A 42 8.96 -3.99 -3.78
CA ARG A 42 9.42 -2.61 -4.08
C ARG A 42 8.86 -1.59 -3.09
N LEU A 43 7.59 -1.72 -2.71
CA LEU A 43 6.97 -0.82 -1.73
C LEU A 43 7.60 -0.99 -0.35
N GLN A 44 7.89 -2.23 0.05
CA GLN A 44 8.57 -2.50 1.31
C GLN A 44 9.97 -1.85 1.33
N GLN A 45 10.77 -2.10 0.29
CA GLN A 45 12.12 -1.51 0.14
C GLN A 45 12.10 0.02 0.16
N ALA A 46 11.08 0.65 -0.42
CA ALA A 46 10.96 2.11 -0.43
C ALA A 46 10.70 2.70 0.96
N VAL A 47 10.06 1.93 1.86
CA VAL A 47 9.73 2.39 3.22
C VAL A 47 10.74 1.94 4.27
N ASP A 48 11.56 0.92 4.00
CA ASP A 48 12.58 0.41 4.93
C ASP A 48 13.56 1.48 5.44
N GLY A 49 13.77 2.56 4.68
CA GLY A 49 14.62 3.69 5.08
C GLY A 49 13.95 4.75 5.94
N VAL A 50 12.66 4.63 6.28
CA VAL A 50 11.89 5.67 6.98
C VAL A 50 11.80 5.34 8.49
N PRO A 51 12.51 6.07 9.36
CA PRO A 51 12.51 5.78 10.79
C PRO A 51 11.12 5.94 11.41
N GLY A 52 10.72 4.97 12.24
CA GLY A 52 9.45 5.02 12.96
C GLY A 52 8.22 4.66 12.12
N VAL A 53 8.40 4.27 10.85
CA VAL A 53 7.32 3.79 9.98
C VAL A 53 7.40 2.28 9.83
N ALA A 54 6.27 1.61 10.04
CA ALA A 54 6.10 0.20 9.72
C ALA A 54 5.01 0.08 8.64
N LEU A 55 5.37 -0.51 7.50
CA LEU A 55 4.44 -0.78 6.41
C LEU A 55 4.02 -2.26 6.43
N TYR A 56 2.71 -2.51 6.35
CA TYR A 56 2.14 -3.84 6.21
C TYR A 56 1.27 -3.86 4.97
N LEU A 57 1.52 -4.81 4.06
CA LEU A 57 0.84 -4.91 2.78
C LEU A 57 0.08 -6.23 2.70
N GLN A 58 -1.21 -6.15 2.34
CA GLN A 58 -2.05 -7.32 2.09
C GLN A 58 -2.58 -7.24 0.65
N PRO A 59 -2.24 -8.18 -0.23
CA PRO A 59 -2.85 -8.24 -1.55
C PRO A 59 -4.32 -8.64 -1.41
N THR A 60 -5.21 -7.87 -1.99
CA THR A 60 -6.65 -8.18 -2.08
C THR A 60 -7.01 -8.37 -3.55
N GLN A 61 -7.73 -9.44 -3.87
CA GLN A 61 -8.38 -9.58 -5.17
C GLN A 61 -9.77 -8.96 -5.05
N THR A 62 -9.99 -7.90 -5.81
CA THR A 62 -11.34 -7.40 -6.15
C THR A 62 -11.65 -7.78 -7.57
#